data_AF-A0A7Y8J1Z8-F1
#
_entry.id   AF-A0A7Y8J1Z8-F1
#
_cell.length_a   1.000
_cell.length_b   1.000
_cell.length_c   1.000
_cell.angle_alpha   90.00
_cell.angle_beta   90.00
_cell.angle_gamma   90.00
#
_symmetry.space_group_name_H-M   'P 1'
#
loop_
_entity.id
_entity.type
_entity.pdbx_description
1 polymer ?
#
loop_
_entity_poly.entity_id
_entity_poly.type
_entity_poly.pdbx_seq_one_letter_code
_entity_poly.pdbx_strand_id
1 'polypeptide(L)'
;MFFQDESGVSQRPSIRRTWAPKGETPVLIPSFNWSSISICAALGYRWDGRRSRLFFQIRAGSYNSESLVAFLKDLRRHLHQAAELSLFFM
;
A
#
# COMPACT_ATOMS: atom_id res chain seq x y z
N MET A 1 -9.50 6.41 -15.20
CA MET A 1 -8.43 5.40 -15.30
C MET A 1 -8.00 5.01 -13.90
N PHE A 2 -7.69 3.74 -13.65
CA PHE A 2 -7.16 3.28 -12.36
C PHE A 2 -5.77 2.70 -12.55
N PHE A 3 -4.86 3.03 -11.63
CA PHE A 3 -3.55 2.40 -11.49
C PHE A 3 -3.54 1.63 -10.19
N GLN A 4 -3.06 0.39 -10.21
CA GLN A 4 -2.99 -0.46 -9.03
C GLN A 4 -1.56 -0.90 -8.80
N ASP A 5 -1.13 -0.86 -7.55
CA ASP A 5 0.17 -1.40 -7.12
C ASP A 5 0.08 -1.97 -5.69
N GLU A 6 1.09 -2.73 -5.31
CA GLU A 6 1.26 -3.29 -3.98
C GLU A 6 2.55 -2.77 -3.33
N SER A 7 2.46 -2.43 -2.04
CA SER A 7 3.61 -2.00 -1.24
C SER A 7 3.71 -2.82 0.03
N GLY A 8 4.91 -3.34 0.31
CA GLY A 8 5.26 -3.91 1.61
C GLY A 8 5.79 -2.84 2.56
N VAL A 9 5.36 -2.89 3.82
CA VAL A 9 5.90 -2.04 4.89
C VAL A 9 6.43 -2.95 6.00
N SER A 10 7.69 -2.76 6.36
CA SER A 10 8.36 -3.53 7.42
C SER A 10 8.69 -2.61 8.60
N GLN A 11 8.57 -3.15 9.82
CA GLN A 11 9.06 -2.48 11.02
C GLN A 11 10.59 -2.46 11.12
N ARG A 12 11.30 -3.10 10.18
CA ARG A 12 12.76 -3.09 10.16
C ARG A 12 13.27 -1.64 10.11
N PRO A 13 14.10 -1.23 11.07
CA PRO A 13 14.58 0.15 11.14
C PRO A 13 15.44 0.47 9.91
N SER A 14 15.22 1.65 9.34
CA SER A 14 16.11 2.17 8.31
C SER A 14 17.40 2.67 8.95
N ILE A 15 18.53 2.03 8.66
CA ILE A 15 19.84 2.49 9.13
C ILE A 15 20.29 3.65 8.24
N ARG A 16 20.45 4.85 8.82
CA ARG A 16 20.91 6.05 8.09
C ARG A 16 22.36 6.41 8.42
N ARG A 17 22.78 6.19 9.67
CA ARG A 17 24.13 6.43 10.17
C ARG A 17 24.41 5.49 11.34
N THR A 18 25.64 5.05 11.49
CA THR A 18 26.13 4.28 12.63
C THR A 18 27.55 4.73 12.97
N TRP A 19 28.04 4.36 14.15
CA TRP A 19 29.40 4.65 14.61
C TRP A 19 30.19 3.35 14.78
N ALA A 20 31.50 3.43 14.54
CA ALA A 20 32.45 2.35 14.80
C ALA A 20 33.80 2.95 15.22
N PRO A 21 34.65 2.17 15.91
CA PRO A 21 36.05 2.51 16.09
C PRO A 21 36.75 2.81 14.74
N LYS A 22 37.74 3.70 14.76
CA LYS A 22 38.48 4.07 13.56
C LYS A 22 39.23 2.85 13.01
N GLY A 23 38.99 2.52 11.74
CA GLY A 23 39.58 1.35 11.08
C GLY A 23 38.74 0.08 11.20
N GLU A 24 37.59 0.13 11.89
CA GLU A 24 36.68 -1.01 12.03
C GLU A 24 35.36 -0.78 11.28
N THR A 25 34.94 -1.77 10.50
CA THR A 25 33.63 -1.74 9.83
C THR A 25 32.52 -2.06 10.84
N PRO A 26 31.54 -1.18 11.04
CA PRO A 26 30.42 -1.46 11.95
C PRO A 26 29.59 -2.65 11.46
N VAL A 27 29.39 -3.64 12.32
CA VAL A 27 28.46 -4.76 12.10
C VAL A 27 27.19 -4.50 12.88
N LEU A 28 26.06 -4.42 12.19
CA LEU A 28 24.75 -4.19 12.79
C LEU A 28 23.97 -5.51 12.84
N ILE A 29 23.58 -5.93 14.04
CA ILE A 29 22.76 -7.12 14.28
C ILE A 29 21.38 -6.65 14.75
N PRO A 30 20.43 -6.37 13.84
CA PRO A 30 19.08 -5.99 14.23
C PRO A 30 18.34 -7.20 14.82
N SER A 31 17.44 -6.98 15.77
CA SER A 31 16.52 -8.01 16.28
C SER A 31 15.71 -8.62 15.12
N PHE A 32 15.48 -9.93 15.07
CA PHE A 32 14.86 -10.58 13.90
C PHE A 32 13.31 -10.63 13.92
N ASN A 33 12.64 -10.02 14.90
CA ASN A 33 11.19 -10.13 15.11
C ASN A 33 10.37 -9.01 14.43
N TRP A 34 10.74 -8.62 13.20
CA TRP A 34 10.03 -7.55 12.50
C TRP A 34 8.72 -8.06 11.89
N SER A 35 7.60 -7.45 12.28
CA SER A 35 6.36 -7.64 11.55
C SER A 35 6.39 -6.87 10.23
N SER A 36 5.64 -7.39 9.25
CA SER A 36 5.42 -6.71 7.98
C SER A 36 3.94 -6.73 7.63
N ILE A 37 3.51 -5.65 6.98
CA ILE A 37 2.18 -5.52 6.40
C ILE A 37 2.34 -5.32 4.90
N SER A 38 1.34 -5.76 4.15
CA SER A 38 1.21 -5.43 2.73
C SER A 38 0.02 -4.52 2.54
N ILE A 39 0.17 -3.60 1.60
CA ILE A 39 -0.84 -2.62 1.22
C ILE A 39 -1.08 -2.83 -0.27
N CYS A 40 -2.32 -3.12 -0.65
CA CYS A 40 -2.73 -3.06 -2.05
C CYS A 40 -3.54 -1.78 -2.25
N ALA A 41 -3.15 -0.98 -3.24
CA ALA A 41 -3.74 0.33 -3.49
C ALA A 41 -4.15 0.48 -4.96
N ALA A 42 -5.29 1.13 -5.19
CA ALA A 42 -5.78 1.52 -6.50
C ALA A 42 -6.05 3.03 -6.51
N LEU A 43 -5.33 3.75 -7.37
CA LEU A 43 -5.46 5.18 -7.58
C LEU A 43 -6.28 5.43 -8.84
N GLY A 44 -7.50 5.92 -8.64
CA GLY A 44 -8.38 6.40 -9.70
C GLY A 44 -8.07 7.84 -10.07
N TYR A 45 -7.86 8.11 -11.35
CA TYR A 45 -7.71 9.44 -11.92
C TYR A 45 -8.74 9.69 -13.02
N ARG A 46 -9.35 10.88 -13.01
CA ARG A 46 -10.06 11.40 -14.18
C ARG A 46 -9.03 11.96 -15.16
N TRP A 47 -9.32 11.81 -16.45
CA TRP A 47 -8.41 12.18 -17.54
C TRP A 47 -8.00 13.67 -17.52
N ASP A 48 -8.82 14.55 -16.94
CA ASP A 48 -8.54 15.99 -16.84
C ASP A 48 -7.85 16.42 -15.53
N GLY A 49 -7.42 15.46 -14.70
CA GLY A 49 -6.69 15.72 -13.46
C GLY A 49 -7.50 16.34 -12.32
N ARG A 50 -8.77 16.72 -12.54
CA ARG A 50 -9.58 17.43 -11.53
C ARG A 50 -10.17 16.54 -10.45
N ARG A 51 -10.15 15.22 -10.64
CA ARG A 51 -10.68 14.25 -9.68
C ARG A 51 -9.76 13.06 -9.57
N SER A 52 -9.31 12.78 -8.36
CA SER A 52 -8.58 11.57 -8.00
C SER A 52 -9.14 10.94 -6.73
N ARG A 53 -9.09 9.61 -6.63
CA ARG A 53 -9.47 8.87 -5.43
C ARG A 53 -8.50 7.71 -5.21
N LEU A 54 -8.03 7.57 -3.99
CA LEU A 54 -7.18 6.45 -3.57
C LEU A 54 -8.04 5.46 -2.79
N PHE A 55 -8.01 4.21 -3.21
CA PHE A 55 -8.56 3.08 -2.47
C PHE A 55 -7.39 2.19 -2.04
N PHE A 56 -7.39 1.71 -0.81
CA PHE A 56 -6.36 0.81 -0.35
C PHE A 56 -6.89 -0.17 0.70
N GLN A 57 -6.23 -1.30 0.80
CA GLN A 57 -6.44 -2.29 1.85
C GLN A 57 -5.09 -2.62 2.48
N ILE A 58 -5.09 -2.76 3.80
CA ILE A 58 -3.91 -3.16 4.57
C ILE A 58 -4.16 -4.57 5.11
N ARG A 59 -3.12 -5.41 5.10
CA ARG A 59 -3.18 -6.76 5.66
C ARG A 59 -1.83 -7.19 6.23
N ALA A 60 -1.87 -8.06 7.23
CA ALA A 60 -0.70 -8.82 7.68
C ALA A 60 -0.32 -9.92 6.68
N GLY A 61 0.96 -9.99 6.29
CA GLY A 61 1.44 -10.92 5.27
C GLY A 61 1.24 -10.43 3.83
N SER A 62 1.58 -11.27 2.85
CA SER A 62 1.59 -10.92 1.43
C SER A 62 0.25 -11.10 0.72
N TYR A 63 0.08 -10.46 -0.43
CA TYR A 63 -1.02 -10.73 -1.34
C TYR A 63 -0.76 -12.02 -2.13
N ASN A 64 -1.85 -12.75 -2.38
CA ASN A 64 -1.94 -13.87 -3.30
C ASN A 64 -3.10 -13.60 -4.26
N SER A 65 -3.28 -14.45 -5.28
CA SER A 65 -4.33 -14.25 -6.28
C SER A 65 -5.73 -14.11 -5.69
N GLU A 66 -6.10 -14.94 -4.71
CA GLU A 66 -7.45 -14.91 -4.11
C GLU A 66 -7.72 -13.59 -3.40
N SER A 67 -6.76 -13.14 -2.58
CA SER A 67 -6.88 -11.91 -1.83
C SER A 67 -6.79 -10.65 -2.70
N LEU A 68 -6.02 -10.68 -3.79
CA LEU A 68 -6.01 -9.60 -4.76
C LEU A 68 -7.35 -9.53 -5.53
N VAL A 69 -7.93 -10.68 -5.90
CA VAL A 69 -9.28 -10.73 -6.49
C VAL A 69 -10.33 -10.20 -5.52
N ALA A 70 -10.22 -10.51 -4.23
CA ALA A 70 -11.12 -9.97 -3.21
C ALA A 70 -11.03 -8.44 -3.12
N PHE A 71 -9.81 -7.89 -3.10
CA PHE A 71 -9.59 -6.44 -3.18
C PHE A 71 -10.24 -5.81 -4.42
N LEU A 72 -10.08 -6.41 -5.60
CA LEU A 72 -10.69 -5.89 -6.83
C LEU A 72 -12.23 -5.95 -6.81
N LYS A 73 -12.82 -6.99 -6.20
CA LYS A 73 -14.27 -7.08 -5.99
C LYS A 73 -14.76 -5.97 -5.07
N ASP A 74 -14.05 -5.72 -3.98
CA ASP A 74 -14.37 -4.65 -3.04
C ASP A 74 -14.23 -3.27 -3.68
N LEU A 75 -13.15 -3.05 -4.44
CA LEU A 75 -12.96 -1.83 -5.23
C LEU A 75 -14.13 -1.61 -6.19
N ARG A 76 -14.48 -2.62 -6.99
CA ARG A 76 -15.61 -2.55 -7.93
C ARG A 76 -16.90 -2.17 -7.19
N ARG A 77 -17.21 -2.82 -6.06
CA ARG A 77 -18.41 -2.52 -5.26
C ARG A 77 -18.45 -1.07 -4.80
N HIS A 78 -17.36 -0.53 -4.26
CA HIS A 78 -17.29 0.86 -3.83
C HIS A 78 -17.45 1.85 -4.99
N LEU A 79 -16.94 1.53 -6.18
CA LEU A 79 -17.09 2.38 -7.36
C LEU A 79 -18.54 2.44 -7.86
N HIS A 80 -19.26 1.32 -7.82
CA HIS A 80 -20.69 1.28 -8.18
C HIS A 80 -21.53 2.11 -7.21
N GLN A 81 -21.31 1.97 -5.89
CA GLN A 81 -22.01 2.78 -4.88
C GLN A 81 -21.72 4.27 -5.02
N ALA A 82 -20.47 4.63 -5.33
CA ALA A 82 -20.09 6.02 -5.55
C ALA A 82 -20.74 6.62 -6.81
N ALA A 83 -20.97 5.81 -7.84
CA ALA A 83 -21.66 6.25 -9.06
C ALA A 83 -23.15 6.50 -8.80
N GLU A 84 -23.83 5.62 -8.04
CA GLU A 84 -25.23 5.82 -7.66
C GLU A 84 -25.42 7.10 -6.83
N LEU A 85 -24.55 7.36 -5.87
CA LEU A 85 -24.62 8.60 -5.07
C LEU A 85 -24.37 9.86 -5.91
N SER A 86 -23.58 9.79 -6.97
CA SER A 86 -23.37 10.92 -7.88
C SER A 86 -24.55 11.21 -8.81
N LEU A 87 -25.42 10.22 -9.06
CA LEU A 87 -26.66 10.37 -9.82
C LEU A 87 -27.80 10.97 -8.99
N PHE A 88 -27.78 10.80 -7.66
CA PHE A 88 -28.78 11.39 -6.75
C PHE A 88 -28.52 12.85 -6.38
N PHE A 89 -27.32 13.37 -6.66
CA PHE A 89 -26.91 14.75 -6.38
C PHE A 89 -26.67 15.59 -7.66
N MET A 90 -27.23 15.16 -8.80
CA MET A 90 -27.23 15.92 -10.05
C MET A 90 -28.66 16.30 -10.45
#